data_AF-A0A534S263-F1
#
_entry.id   AF-A0A534S263-F1
#
_cell.length_a   1.000
_cell.length_b   1.000
_cell.length_c   1.000
_cell.angle_alpha   90.00
_cell.angle_beta   90.00
_cell.angle_gamma   90.00
#
_symmetry.space_group_name_H-M   'P 1'
#
loop_
_entity.id
_entity.type
_entity.pdbx_description
1 polymer ?
#
loop_
_entity_poly.entity_id
_entity_poly.type
_entity_poly.pdbx_seq_one_letter_code
_entity_poly.pdbx_strand_id
1 'polypeptide(L)'
;MRLIADLHVHSRFSYACSREMEVERLAWWARRKGINLLGTGDFTHPIYLTSLKQQLEPVEEGLFRLREGERAVRFLLTVEVTNIFRQAGRLRKTHTLLFAPSFAAVDRLNARLASHGNLAIDGRPTLTCTAHDLLKLVRDTAPECEVIPAHVWTPWFSVLGSFSGFASLAECYGEDTQYIRAVETGLSSDPAMNWRLSALDSVTLISNSDAHSPRKLAREAN
;
A
#
# COMPACT_ATOMS: atom_id res chain seq x y z
N MET A 1 -12.94 13.24 -17.02
CA MET A 1 -13.37 11.85 -16.76
C MET A 1 -13.37 11.67 -15.25
N ARG A 2 -14.44 11.12 -14.65
CA ARG A 2 -14.45 10.79 -13.22
C ARG A 2 -13.85 9.40 -13.03
N LEU A 3 -12.86 9.28 -12.17
CA LEU A 3 -12.16 8.05 -11.84
C LEU A 3 -12.36 7.76 -10.35
N ILE A 4 -12.73 6.53 -10.01
CA ILE A 4 -12.84 6.04 -8.63
C ILE A 4 -11.71 5.04 -8.39
N ALA A 5 -10.90 5.27 -7.36
CA ALA A 5 -9.74 4.43 -7.05
C ALA A 5 -9.74 3.88 -5.62
N ASP A 6 -9.40 2.60 -5.47
CA ASP A 6 -9.16 1.95 -4.18
C ASP A 6 -7.83 1.19 -4.25
N LEU A 7 -6.78 1.79 -3.71
CA LEU A 7 -5.37 1.42 -3.96
C LEU A 7 -4.74 0.59 -2.84
N HIS A 8 -5.44 0.41 -1.73
CA HIS A 8 -5.02 -0.40 -0.60
C HIS A 8 -6.01 -1.54 -0.38
N VAL A 9 -5.60 -2.73 -0.83
CA VAL A 9 -6.33 -3.98 -0.67
C VAL A 9 -5.32 -5.08 -0.37
N HIS A 10 -5.81 -6.21 0.16
CA HIS A 10 -4.99 -7.39 0.38
C HIS A 10 -5.39 -8.55 -0.53
N SER A 11 -4.48 -9.50 -0.70
CA SER A 11 -4.72 -10.77 -1.40
C SER A 11 -5.11 -11.87 -0.42
N ARG A 12 -5.44 -13.06 -0.93
CA ARG A 12 -5.70 -14.24 -0.09
C ARG A 12 -4.45 -14.76 0.65
N PHE A 13 -3.28 -14.21 0.34
CA PHE A 13 -2.02 -14.56 0.99
C PHE A 13 -1.78 -13.74 2.26
N SER A 14 -2.54 -12.66 2.46
CA SER A 14 -2.51 -11.92 3.72
C SER A 14 -3.23 -12.67 4.85
N TYR A 15 -2.72 -12.57 6.07
CA TYR A 15 -3.43 -13.13 7.23
C TYR A 15 -4.81 -12.50 7.41
N ALA A 16 -5.75 -13.30 7.90
CA ALA A 16 -7.15 -12.92 8.12
C ALA A 16 -7.87 -12.34 6.88
N CYS A 17 -7.37 -12.61 5.66
CA CYS A 17 -8.04 -12.24 4.42
C CYS A 17 -8.91 -13.38 3.87
N SER A 18 -9.97 -13.01 3.16
CA SER A 18 -10.82 -13.97 2.46
C SER A 18 -10.02 -14.73 1.38
N ARG A 19 -10.32 -16.02 1.22
CA ARG A 19 -9.78 -16.84 0.12
C ARG A 19 -10.21 -16.35 -1.27
N GLU A 20 -11.24 -15.51 -1.34
CA GLU A 20 -11.72 -14.87 -2.57
C GLU A 20 -10.89 -13.64 -2.98
N MET A 21 -9.89 -13.22 -2.21
CA MET A 21 -9.04 -12.06 -2.54
C MET A 21 -8.00 -12.41 -3.62
N GLU A 22 -8.50 -12.66 -4.82
CA GLU A 22 -7.72 -12.96 -6.04
C GLU A 22 -8.07 -11.94 -7.14
N VAL A 23 -7.10 -11.60 -8.00
CA VAL A 23 -7.19 -10.43 -8.89
C VAL A 23 -8.41 -10.47 -9.83
N GLU A 24 -8.77 -11.63 -10.36
CA GLU A 24 -10.00 -11.84 -11.15
C GLU A 24 -11.27 -11.53 -10.37
N ARG A 25 -11.36 -12.03 -9.14
CA ARG A 25 -12.50 -11.84 -8.26
C ARG A 25 -12.59 -10.38 -7.81
N LEU A 26 -11.45 -9.75 -7.55
CA LEU A 26 -11.35 -8.33 -7.24
C LEU A 26 -11.85 -7.47 -8.42
N ALA A 27 -11.45 -7.74 -9.66
CA ALA A 27 -11.96 -7.03 -10.84
C ALA A 27 -13.49 -7.14 -10.95
N TRP A 28 -14.03 -8.35 -10.77
CA TRP A 28 -15.48 -8.59 -10.83
C TRP A 28 -16.27 -7.77 -9.80
N TRP A 29 -15.74 -7.63 -8.57
CA TRP A 29 -16.36 -6.82 -7.52
C TRP A 29 -16.14 -5.33 -7.73
N ALA A 30 -14.93 -4.93 -8.14
CA ALA A 30 -14.59 -3.55 -8.46
C ALA A 30 -15.54 -2.98 -9.52
N ARG A 31 -15.80 -3.73 -10.60
CA ARG A 31 -16.76 -3.34 -11.64
C ARG A 31 -18.16 -3.05 -11.09
N ARG A 32 -18.65 -3.90 -10.19
CA ARG A 32 -19.97 -3.78 -9.56
C ARG A 32 -20.08 -2.61 -8.60
N LYS A 33 -18.97 -2.26 -7.97
CA LYS A 33 -18.87 -1.10 -7.07
C LYS A 33 -18.53 0.19 -7.80
N GLY A 34 -18.33 0.15 -9.12
CA GLY A 34 -17.99 1.33 -9.92
C GLY A 34 -16.54 1.79 -9.77
N ILE A 35 -15.66 0.94 -9.23
CA ILE A 35 -14.23 1.23 -9.11
C ILE A 35 -13.60 1.11 -10.49
N ASN A 36 -12.84 2.13 -10.89
CA ASN A 36 -12.14 2.16 -12.18
C ASN A 36 -10.69 1.68 -12.05
N LEU A 37 -10.04 2.01 -10.93
CA LEU A 37 -8.64 1.68 -10.65
C LEU A 37 -8.54 0.98 -9.28
N LEU A 38 -7.91 -0.20 -9.26
CA LEU A 38 -7.72 -0.97 -8.04
C LEU A 38 -6.24 -1.25 -7.77
N GLY A 39 -5.81 -1.22 -6.52
CA GLY A 39 -4.54 -1.79 -6.13
C GLY A 39 -4.55 -3.32 -6.31
N THR A 40 -3.41 -3.92 -6.63
CA THR A 40 -3.30 -5.40 -6.59
C THR A 40 -3.25 -5.93 -5.17
N GLY A 41 -2.65 -5.17 -4.25
CA GLY A 41 -2.21 -5.69 -2.96
C GLY A 41 -1.02 -6.65 -3.09
N ASP A 42 -0.31 -6.86 -1.98
CA ASP A 42 0.55 -8.01 -1.69
C ASP A 42 1.55 -8.46 -2.78
N PHE A 43 2.02 -7.57 -3.68
CA PHE A 43 2.89 -7.99 -4.78
C PHE A 43 4.24 -8.57 -4.33
N THR A 44 4.61 -8.42 -3.05
CA THR A 44 5.84 -8.99 -2.48
C THR A 44 5.74 -10.50 -2.31
N HIS A 45 4.53 -11.06 -2.17
CA HIS A 45 4.34 -12.48 -1.96
C HIS A 45 4.65 -13.26 -3.26
N PRO A 46 5.64 -14.17 -3.29
CA PRO A 46 6.20 -14.72 -4.53
C PRO A 46 5.18 -15.54 -5.35
N ILE A 47 4.29 -16.28 -4.68
CA ILE A 47 3.23 -17.03 -5.36
C ILE A 47 2.20 -16.07 -5.95
N TYR A 48 1.88 -14.99 -5.24
CA TYR A 48 0.90 -14.01 -5.73
C TYR A 48 1.49 -13.21 -6.89
N LEU A 49 2.74 -12.77 -6.78
CA LEU A 49 3.45 -12.09 -7.87
C LEU A 49 3.49 -12.92 -9.15
N THR A 50 3.73 -14.22 -9.04
CA THR A 50 3.69 -15.13 -10.19
C THR A 50 2.30 -15.15 -10.82
N SER A 51 1.26 -15.24 -9.99
CA SER A 51 -0.15 -15.16 -10.42
C SER A 51 -0.46 -13.83 -11.12
N LEU A 52 -0.03 -12.70 -10.54
CA LEU A 52 -0.20 -11.36 -11.12
C LEU A 52 0.46 -11.25 -12.50
N LYS A 53 1.72 -11.71 -12.65
CA LYS A 53 2.44 -11.69 -13.94
C LYS A 53 1.75 -12.54 -15.01
N GLN A 54 1.13 -13.65 -14.62
CA GLN A 54 0.38 -14.52 -15.51
C GLN A 54 -0.95 -13.89 -15.93
N GLN A 55 -1.69 -13.27 -15.00
CA GLN A 55 -3.06 -12.80 -15.24
C GLN A 55 -3.15 -11.36 -15.73
N LEU A 56 -2.14 -10.53 -15.46
CA LEU A 56 -2.13 -9.12 -15.83
C LEU A 56 -1.26 -8.85 -17.05
N GLU A 57 -1.71 -7.90 -17.87
CA GLU A 57 -0.95 -7.30 -18.96
C GLU A 57 -0.90 -5.77 -18.80
N PRO A 58 0.21 -5.12 -19.20
CA PRO A 58 0.30 -3.67 -19.22
C PRO A 58 -0.66 -3.11 -20.28
N VAL A 59 -1.22 -1.93 -20.02
CA VAL A 59 -2.15 -1.27 -20.95
C VAL A 59 -1.93 0.23 -21.06
N GLU A 60 -1.64 0.90 -19.94
CA GLU A 60 -1.16 2.28 -19.91
C GLU A 60 0.09 2.35 -19.01
N GLU A 61 0.83 3.47 -19.03
CA GLU A 61 2.00 3.62 -18.17
C GLU A 61 1.62 3.44 -16.69
N GLY A 62 2.28 2.52 -16.00
CA GLY A 62 1.97 2.20 -14.59
C GLY A 62 0.72 1.34 -14.38
N LEU A 63 -0.08 1.09 -15.42
CA LEU A 63 -1.40 0.47 -15.29
C LEU A 63 -1.50 -0.86 -16.02
N PHE A 64 -2.22 -1.76 -15.37
CA PHE A 64 -2.44 -3.13 -15.81
C PHE A 64 -3.93 -3.41 -15.97
N ARG A 65 -4.26 -4.46 -16.72
CA ARG A 65 -5.60 -5.05 -16.75
C ARG A 65 -5.49 -6.55 -16.81
N LEU A 66 -6.57 -7.25 -16.50
CA LEU A 66 -6.64 -8.68 -16.73
C LEU A 66 -6.48 -9.01 -18.22
N ARG A 67 -5.75 -10.09 -18.51
CA ARG A 67 -5.65 -10.69 -19.85
C ARG A 67 -7.00 -11.26 -20.28
N GLU A 68 -7.69 -11.92 -19.35
CA GLU A 68 -8.99 -12.57 -19.57
C GLU A 68 -10.01 -12.15 -18.49
N GLY A 69 -11.31 -12.31 -18.78
CA GLY A 69 -12.38 -11.95 -17.83
C GLY A 69 -12.76 -10.47 -17.83
N GLU A 70 -12.86 -9.85 -16.64
CA GLU A 70 -13.32 -8.46 -16.46
C GLU A 70 -12.20 -7.45 -16.76
N ARG A 71 -12.24 -6.80 -17.93
CA ARG A 71 -11.13 -5.95 -18.44
C ARG A 71 -11.39 -4.45 -18.33
N ALA A 72 -12.54 -4.03 -17.79
CA ALA A 72 -12.86 -2.61 -17.62
C ALA A 72 -12.13 -1.97 -16.43
N VAL A 73 -11.71 -2.77 -15.46
CA VAL A 73 -10.97 -2.30 -14.27
C VAL A 73 -9.48 -2.25 -14.60
N ARG A 74 -8.82 -1.17 -14.21
CA ARG A 74 -7.36 -1.04 -14.23
C ARG A 74 -6.77 -1.41 -12.88
N PHE A 75 -5.53 -1.88 -12.90
CA PHE A 75 -4.77 -2.25 -11.73
C PHE A 75 -3.50 -1.43 -11.63
N LEU A 76 -3.17 -0.99 -10.42
CA LEU A 76 -1.85 -0.49 -10.03
C LEU A 76 -1.19 -1.54 -9.14
N LEU A 77 0.10 -1.81 -9.33
CA LEU A 77 0.82 -2.75 -8.47
C LEU A 77 1.07 -2.09 -7.11
N THR A 78 0.40 -2.59 -6.08
CA THR A 78 0.51 -2.08 -4.71
C THR A 78 0.81 -3.19 -3.72
N VAL A 79 1.45 -2.83 -2.60
CA VAL A 79 1.65 -3.71 -1.44
C VAL A 79 1.66 -2.88 -0.17
N GLU A 80 1.20 -3.45 0.92
CA GLU A 80 1.46 -2.95 2.26
C GLU A 80 2.57 -3.78 2.91
N VAL A 81 3.52 -3.13 3.57
CA VAL A 81 4.55 -3.80 4.38
C VAL A 81 4.47 -3.33 5.82
N THR A 82 4.75 -4.23 6.77
CA THR A 82 4.82 -3.91 8.19
C THR A 82 6.28 -3.64 8.57
N ASN A 83 6.55 -2.53 9.25
CA ASN A 83 7.83 -2.27 9.91
C ASN A 83 7.66 -2.42 11.42
N ILE A 84 8.49 -3.26 12.07
CA ILE A 84 8.56 -3.35 13.54
C ILE A 84 10.02 -3.14 13.96
N PHE A 85 10.28 -2.05 14.68
CA PHE A 85 11.65 -1.62 14.99
C PHE A 85 11.69 -0.78 16.27
N ARG A 86 12.89 -0.54 16.81
CA ARG A 86 13.10 0.40 17.92
C ARG A 86 13.65 1.72 17.38
N GLN A 87 13.07 2.83 17.81
CA GLN A 87 13.56 4.18 17.52
C GLN A 87 13.29 5.09 18.71
N ALA A 88 14.28 5.89 19.10
CA ALA A 88 14.24 6.77 20.27
C ALA A 88 13.75 6.05 21.55
N GLY A 89 14.27 4.84 21.81
CA GLY A 89 13.94 4.04 22.99
C GLY A 89 12.56 3.35 22.97
N ARG A 90 11.71 3.61 21.98
CA ARG A 90 10.35 3.05 21.89
C ARG A 90 10.25 1.96 20.82
N LEU A 91 9.40 0.97 21.05
CA LEU A 91 8.99 0.03 20.00
C LEU A 91 8.00 0.76 19.07
N ARG A 92 8.35 0.84 17.79
CA ARG A 92 7.53 1.42 16.73
C ARG A 92 6.97 0.31 15.87
N LYS A 93 5.73 0.50 15.44
CA LYS A 93 5.06 -0.38 14.48
C LYS A 93 4.33 0.51 13.50
N THR A 94 4.63 0.36 12.21
CA THR A 94 4.05 1.16 11.14
C THR A 94 3.75 0.27 9.96
N HIS A 95 2.71 0.62 9.21
CA HIS A 95 2.45 0.09 7.89
C HIS A 95 2.73 1.14 6.84
N THR A 96 3.25 0.67 5.71
CA THR A 96 3.66 1.52 4.60
C THR A 96 3.20 0.89 3.30
N LEU A 97 2.50 1.64 2.48
CA LEU A 97 2.16 1.25 1.12
C LEU A 97 3.33 1.56 0.18
N LEU A 98 3.61 0.62 -0.71
CA LEU A 98 4.53 0.80 -1.83
C LEU A 98 3.74 0.67 -3.13
N PHE A 99 3.80 1.68 -3.99
CA PHE A 99 3.20 1.63 -5.32
C PHE A 99 4.32 1.49 -6.36
N ALA A 100 4.19 0.53 -7.27
CA ALA A 100 5.19 0.25 -8.29
C ALA A 100 4.58 0.37 -9.69
N PRO A 101 5.25 1.06 -10.64
CA PRO A 101 4.71 1.26 -11.97
C PRO A 101 4.95 0.06 -12.92
N SER A 102 5.80 -0.90 -12.53
CA SER A 102 6.09 -2.05 -13.37
C SER A 102 6.50 -3.29 -12.58
N PHE A 103 6.31 -4.47 -13.17
CA PHE A 103 6.83 -5.72 -12.60
C PHE A 103 8.36 -5.71 -12.49
N ALA A 104 9.08 -4.97 -13.36
CA ALA A 104 10.52 -4.82 -13.25
C ALA A 104 10.92 -4.02 -12.00
N ALA A 105 10.16 -2.97 -11.65
CA ALA A 105 10.36 -2.24 -10.39
C ALA A 105 10.04 -3.12 -9.17
N VAL A 106 8.94 -3.89 -9.23
CA VAL A 106 8.58 -4.89 -8.20
C VAL A 106 9.70 -5.91 -7.99
N ASP A 107 10.27 -6.46 -9.07
CA ASP A 107 11.34 -7.46 -8.98
C ASP A 107 12.60 -6.90 -8.30
N ARG A 108 13.00 -5.66 -8.64
CA ARG A 108 14.14 -4.98 -7.99
C ARG A 108 13.85 -4.70 -6.51
N LEU A 109 12.66 -4.20 -6.19
CA LEU A 109 12.25 -3.96 -4.80
C LEU A 109 12.24 -5.26 -4.00
N ASN A 110 11.57 -6.31 -4.47
CA ASN A 110 11.46 -7.58 -3.77
C ASN A 110 12.84 -8.20 -3.49
N ALA A 111 13.78 -8.11 -4.44
CA ALA A 111 15.15 -8.58 -4.24
C ALA A 111 15.86 -7.88 -3.07
N ARG A 112 15.60 -6.57 -2.87
CA ARG A 112 16.17 -5.81 -1.75
C ARG A 112 15.41 -6.04 -0.45
N LEU A 113 14.07 -6.04 -0.49
CA LEU A 113 13.22 -6.25 0.67
C LEU A 113 13.41 -7.64 1.30
N ALA A 114 13.75 -8.66 0.51
CA ALA A 114 14.03 -10.01 0.99
C ALA A 114 15.20 -10.09 2.00
N SER A 115 16.09 -9.09 2.02
CA SER A 115 17.16 -9.01 3.02
C SER A 115 16.68 -8.48 4.39
N HIS A 116 15.47 -7.92 4.45
CA HIS A 116 14.88 -7.33 5.66
C HIS A 116 13.72 -8.15 6.23
N GLY A 117 13.29 -9.22 5.57
CA GLY A 117 12.20 -10.07 6.05
C GLY A 117 11.85 -11.19 5.08
N ASN A 118 11.06 -12.15 5.54
CA ASN A 118 10.61 -13.25 4.70
C ASN A 118 9.31 -12.85 3.97
N LEU A 119 9.42 -12.58 2.67
CA LEU A 119 8.31 -12.14 1.83
C LEU A 119 7.26 -13.24 1.53
N ALA A 120 7.56 -14.50 1.86
CA ALA A 120 6.70 -15.64 1.54
C ALA A 120 5.76 -16.07 2.69
N ILE A 121 5.82 -15.41 3.85
CA ILE A 121 5.03 -15.80 5.04
C ILE A 121 3.61 -15.22 5.00
N ASP A 122 3.50 -13.98 4.56
CA ASP A 122 2.28 -13.16 4.61
C ASP A 122 2.27 -12.25 3.38
N GLY A 123 1.09 -11.97 2.84
CA GLY A 123 0.88 -10.96 1.81
C GLY A 123 1.35 -9.56 2.23
N ARG A 124 1.27 -9.27 3.53
CA ARG A 124 1.92 -8.13 4.19
C ARG A 124 3.15 -8.59 4.97
N PRO A 125 4.35 -8.59 4.37
CA PRO A 125 5.53 -9.04 5.07
C PRO A 125 5.93 -8.07 6.18
N THR A 126 6.43 -8.63 7.29
CA THR A 126 7.08 -7.85 8.34
C THR A 126 8.57 -7.70 8.04
N LEU A 127 9.02 -6.45 7.96
CA LEU A 127 10.39 -6.05 7.68
C LEU A 127 11.07 -5.52 8.95
N THR A 128 12.30 -5.96 9.17
CA THR A 128 13.17 -5.52 10.27
C THR A 128 14.03 -4.33 9.85
N CYS A 129 13.37 -3.24 9.48
CA CYS A 129 13.99 -1.94 9.20
C CYS A 129 13.10 -0.80 9.70
N THR A 130 13.66 0.38 9.89
CA THR A 130 12.86 1.57 10.22
C THR A 130 12.03 2.02 9.01
N ALA A 131 10.96 2.79 9.25
CA ALA A 131 10.19 3.40 8.16
C ALA A 131 11.05 4.36 7.31
N HIS A 132 12.01 5.04 7.94
CA HIS A 132 12.98 5.90 7.26
C HIS A 132 13.93 5.10 6.37
N ASP A 133 14.48 3.98 6.86
CA ASP A 133 15.35 3.11 6.08
C ASP A 133 14.59 2.46 4.91
N LEU A 134 13.32 2.11 5.10
CA LEU A 134 12.46 1.63 4.01
C LEU A 134 12.31 2.69 2.92
N LEU A 135 12.04 3.96 3.30
CA LEU A 135 11.96 5.06 2.34
C LEU A 135 13.26 5.21 1.55
N LYS A 136 14.42 5.20 2.23
CA LYS A 136 15.73 5.26 1.57
C LYS A 136 15.95 4.08 0.62
N LEU A 137 15.67 2.86 1.08
CA LEU A 137 15.81 1.65 0.28
C LEU A 137 14.99 1.72 -1.00
N VAL A 138 13.73 2.14 -0.91
CA VAL A 138 12.84 2.26 -2.08
C VAL A 138 13.39 3.31 -3.04
N ARG A 139 13.78 4.48 -2.55
CA ARG A 139 14.35 5.56 -3.38
C ARG A 139 15.63 5.16 -4.10
N ASP A 140 16.51 4.41 -3.43
CA ASP A 140 17.79 3.98 -4.01
C ASP A 140 17.62 2.83 -5.01
N THR A 141 16.57 2.00 -4.85
CA THR A 141 16.38 0.76 -5.63
C THR A 141 15.42 0.92 -6.80
N ALA A 142 14.34 1.66 -6.56
CA ALA A 142 13.26 1.91 -7.50
C ALA A 142 12.68 3.32 -7.23
N PRO A 143 13.40 4.39 -7.60
CA PRO A 143 12.96 5.78 -7.36
C PRO A 143 11.64 6.14 -8.03
N GLU A 144 11.18 5.33 -8.99
CA GLU A 144 9.86 5.46 -9.61
C GLU A 144 8.71 4.92 -8.75
N CYS A 145 9.00 4.26 -7.62
CA CYS A 145 7.99 3.77 -6.70
C CYS A 145 7.62 4.82 -5.65
N GLU A 146 6.36 4.81 -5.24
CA GLU A 146 5.88 5.69 -4.17
C GLU A 146 5.91 4.98 -2.81
N VAL A 147 6.21 5.75 -1.77
CA VAL A 147 6.15 5.31 -0.37
C VAL A 147 5.10 6.15 0.35
N ILE A 148 4.07 5.50 0.85
CA ILE A 148 2.90 6.17 1.43
C ILE A 148 2.62 5.57 2.82
N PRO A 149 2.66 6.36 3.91
CA PRO A 149 2.20 5.90 5.22
C PRO A 149 0.75 5.40 5.14
N ALA A 150 0.52 4.14 5.50
CA ALA A 150 -0.82 3.55 5.50
C ALA A 150 -1.64 4.05 6.70
N HIS A 151 -2.95 4.21 6.49
CA HIS A 151 -3.98 4.53 7.48
C HIS A 151 -3.47 5.35 8.69
N VAL A 152 -2.94 6.54 8.41
CA VAL A 152 -1.96 7.29 9.22
C VAL A 152 -2.37 7.54 10.67
N TRP A 153 -3.67 7.56 10.97
CA TRP A 153 -4.25 7.81 12.30
C TRP A 153 -4.76 6.57 13.03
N THR A 154 -4.76 5.39 12.40
CA THR A 154 -5.24 4.17 13.08
C THR A 154 -4.38 3.94 14.33
N PRO A 155 -4.98 3.68 15.52
CA PRO A 155 -4.21 3.65 16.78
C PRO A 155 -3.01 2.70 16.78
N TRP A 156 -3.12 1.61 16.01
CA TRP A 156 -2.12 0.57 15.83
C TRP A 156 -1.46 0.70 14.46
N PHE A 157 -0.18 0.32 14.39
CA PHE A 157 0.56 0.15 13.12
C PHE A 157 0.54 1.38 12.19
N SER A 158 0.41 2.59 12.73
CA SER A 158 0.31 3.81 11.92
C SER A 158 1.32 4.84 12.35
N VAL A 159 1.78 5.67 11.39
CA VAL A 159 2.82 6.67 11.65
C VAL A 159 2.36 7.71 12.68
N LEU A 160 1.09 8.10 12.74
CA LEU A 160 0.55 9.03 13.74
C LEU A 160 -0.43 8.33 14.73
N GLY A 161 -0.35 7.00 14.81
CA GLY A 161 -1.18 6.19 15.71
C GLY A 161 -0.80 6.36 17.18
N SER A 162 -1.80 6.35 18.07
CA SER A 162 -1.62 6.68 19.49
C SER A 162 -0.81 5.67 20.32
N PHE A 163 -0.69 4.40 19.89
CA PHE A 163 0.03 3.37 20.65
C PHE A 163 1.53 3.28 20.29
N SER A 164 1.83 3.15 18.99
CA SER A 164 3.20 2.91 18.50
C SER A 164 3.70 3.94 17.49
N GLY A 165 2.89 4.95 17.15
CA GLY A 165 3.20 6.00 16.19
C GLY A 165 4.01 7.15 16.80
N PHE A 166 4.36 8.10 15.94
CA PHE A 166 5.18 9.28 16.15
C PHE A 166 4.30 10.52 16.33
N ALA A 167 4.89 11.62 16.81
CA ALA A 167 4.19 12.91 16.92
C ALA A 167 4.12 13.67 15.58
N SER A 168 4.96 13.31 14.60
CA SER A 168 4.97 13.94 13.27
C SER A 168 5.61 13.03 12.21
N LEU A 169 5.37 13.32 10.93
CA LEU A 169 6.09 12.69 9.82
C LEU A 169 7.60 12.98 9.88
N ALA A 170 8.00 14.17 10.36
CA ALA A 170 9.39 14.55 10.54
C ALA A 170 10.12 13.70 11.60
N GLU A 171 9.45 13.33 12.69
CA GLU A 171 10.01 12.41 13.68
C GLU A 171 10.21 10.99 13.10
N CYS A 172 9.35 10.59 12.15
CA CYS A 172 9.40 9.27 11.53
C CYS A 172 10.45 9.18 10.40
N TYR A 173 10.48 10.16 9.50
CA TYR A 173 11.27 10.13 8.26
C TYR A 173 12.44 11.14 8.22
N GLY A 174 12.60 11.97 9.26
CA GLY A 174 13.72 12.90 9.37
C GLY A 174 13.80 13.90 8.22
N GLU A 175 15.02 14.10 7.70
CA GLU A 175 15.29 14.99 6.55
C GLU A 175 14.65 14.53 5.24
N ASP A 176 14.26 13.26 5.15
CA ASP A 176 13.63 12.66 3.97
C ASP A 176 12.10 12.78 3.99
N THR A 177 11.49 13.42 5.00
CA THR A 177 10.04 13.65 5.04
C THR A 177 9.49 14.33 3.78
N GLN A 178 10.29 15.18 3.12
CA GLN A 178 9.93 15.83 1.86
C GLN A 178 9.61 14.86 0.71
N TYR A 179 10.03 13.60 0.80
CA TYR A 179 9.73 12.56 -0.19
C TYR A 179 8.41 11.84 0.07
N ILE A 180 7.77 12.08 1.22
CA ILE A 180 6.41 11.59 1.49
C ILE A 180 5.42 12.55 0.85
N ARG A 181 4.98 12.20 -0.36
CA ARG A 181 4.06 13.04 -1.18
C ARG A 181 2.58 12.82 -0.87
N ALA A 182 2.26 11.70 -0.23
CA ALA A 182 0.90 11.36 0.15
C ALA A 182 0.88 10.60 1.48
N VAL A 183 -0.27 10.62 2.15
CA VAL A 183 -0.60 9.77 3.30
C VAL A 183 -1.99 9.19 3.12
N GLU A 184 -2.20 7.96 3.57
CA GLU A 184 -3.53 7.37 3.60
C GLU A 184 -4.25 7.75 4.91
N THR A 185 -5.47 8.27 4.82
CA THR A 185 -6.25 8.70 5.99
C THR A 185 -6.63 7.53 6.89
N GLY A 186 -7.05 6.42 6.27
CA GLY A 186 -7.61 5.24 6.93
C GLY A 186 -8.95 5.50 7.62
N LEU A 187 -9.57 4.42 8.09
CA LEU A 187 -10.95 4.38 8.61
C LEU A 187 -11.19 5.19 9.90
N SER A 188 -10.11 5.70 10.51
CA SER A 188 -10.16 6.42 11.79
C SER A 188 -10.11 7.93 11.62
N SER A 189 -10.03 8.43 10.38
CA SER A 189 -10.01 9.87 10.10
C SER A 189 -10.67 10.21 8.76
N ASP A 190 -11.15 11.44 8.63
CA ASP A 190 -11.65 11.99 7.38
C ASP A 190 -10.77 13.18 6.91
N PRO A 191 -10.93 13.69 5.68
CA PRO A 191 -10.15 14.82 5.20
C PRO A 191 -10.26 16.07 6.09
N ALA A 192 -11.45 16.35 6.65
CA ALA A 192 -11.66 17.52 7.49
C ALA A 192 -10.89 17.46 8.83
N MET A 193 -10.71 16.26 9.39
CA MET A 193 -9.83 16.04 10.54
C MET A 193 -8.36 16.28 10.17
N ASN A 194 -7.92 15.78 9.02
CA ASN A 194 -6.54 15.92 8.57
C ASN A 194 -6.17 17.38 8.27
N TRP A 195 -7.07 18.16 7.65
CA TRP A 195 -6.87 19.59 7.37
C TRP A 195 -6.79 20.49 8.61
N ARG A 196 -7.05 19.96 9.81
CA ARG A 196 -6.83 20.70 11.06
C ARG A 196 -5.36 20.72 11.48
N LEU A 197 -4.51 19.92 10.85
CA LEU A 197 -3.10 19.81 11.17
C LEU A 197 -2.27 20.30 10.00
N SER A 198 -1.72 21.52 10.12
CA SER A 198 -0.95 22.14 9.04
C SER A 198 0.31 21.37 8.61
N ALA A 199 0.79 20.46 9.46
CA ALA A 199 1.87 19.53 9.12
C ALA A 199 1.50 18.53 8.01
N LEU A 200 0.21 18.41 7.65
CA LEU A 200 -0.28 17.58 6.55
C LEU A 200 -0.72 18.40 5.33
N ASP A 201 -0.65 19.74 5.36
CA ASP A 201 -1.09 20.58 4.25
C ASP A 201 -0.26 20.37 2.96
N SER A 202 0.98 19.92 3.12
CA SER A 202 1.91 19.66 2.01
C SER A 202 1.84 18.24 1.44
N VAL A 203 1.01 17.35 2.00
CA VAL A 203 0.88 15.97 1.55
C VAL A 203 -0.50 15.71 0.98
N THR A 204 -0.57 14.91 -0.08
CA THR A 204 -1.84 14.49 -0.67
C THR A 204 -2.53 13.50 0.26
N LEU A 205 -3.79 13.75 0.59
CA LEU A 205 -4.60 12.78 1.33
C LEU A 205 -5.20 11.78 0.35
N ILE A 206 -4.98 10.49 0.58
CA ILE A 206 -5.68 9.41 -0.12
C ILE A 206 -6.52 8.59 0.87
N SER A 207 -7.62 8.00 0.41
CA SER A 207 -8.51 7.19 1.23
C SER A 207 -8.82 5.89 0.52
N ASN A 208 -8.46 4.76 1.11
CA ASN A 208 -8.60 3.44 0.52
C ASN A 208 -9.18 2.46 1.53
N SER A 209 -9.69 1.35 1.01
CA SER A 209 -10.50 0.45 1.81
C SER A 209 -9.72 -0.39 2.81
N ASP A 210 -8.44 -0.70 2.60
CA ASP A 210 -7.76 -1.78 3.34
C ASP A 210 -8.62 -3.06 3.33
N ALA A 211 -9.08 -3.43 2.13
CA ALA A 211 -10.04 -4.52 2.00
C ALA A 211 -9.39 -5.89 2.26
N HIS A 212 -9.95 -6.60 3.23
CA HIS A 212 -9.63 -8.00 3.54
C HIS A 212 -10.67 -8.99 2.97
N SER A 213 -11.71 -8.48 2.28
CA SER A 213 -12.69 -9.30 1.56
C SER A 213 -13.27 -8.52 0.37
N PRO A 214 -13.69 -9.18 -0.72
CA PRO A 214 -14.11 -8.45 -1.93
C PRO A 214 -15.34 -7.56 -1.69
N ARG A 215 -16.22 -7.96 -0.76
CA ARG A 215 -17.39 -7.17 -0.34
C ARG A 215 -17.02 -5.87 0.36
N LYS A 216 -15.79 -5.73 0.87
CA LYS A 216 -15.30 -4.54 1.59
C LYS A 216 -14.52 -3.55 0.71
N LEU A 217 -14.24 -3.89 -0.55
CA LEU A 217 -13.69 -2.96 -1.54
C LEU A 217 -14.45 -1.64 -1.55
N ALA A 218 -13.75 -0.52 -1.73
CA ALA A 218 -14.30 0.83 -1.76
C ALA A 218 -15.21 1.18 -0.57
N ARG A 219 -14.96 0.65 0.63
CA ARG A 219 -15.54 1.26 1.85
C ARG A 219 -14.97 2.66 2.09
N GLU A 220 -13.78 2.92 1.58
CA GLU A 220 -13.20 4.22 1.26
C GLU A 220 -12.59 4.15 -0.14
N ALA A 221 -12.65 5.25 -0.90
CA ALA A 221 -12.09 5.36 -2.24
C ALA A 221 -11.80 6.85 -2.56
N ASN A 222 -10.93 7.06 -3.55
CA ASN A 222 -10.55 8.37 -4.09
C ASN A 222 -11.40 8.76 -5.29
#